data_AF-A0A935IUX0-F1
#
_entry.id   AF-A0A935IUX0-F1
#
_cell.length_a   1.000
_cell.length_b   1.000
_cell.length_c   1.000
_cell.angle_alpha   90.00
_cell.angle_beta   90.00
_cell.angle_gamma   90.00
#
_symmetry.space_group_name_H-M   'P 1'
#
loop_
_entity.id
_entity.type
_entity.pdbx_description
1 polymer ?
#
loop_
_entity_poly.entity_id
_entity_poly.type
_entity_poly.pdbx_seq_one_letter_code
_entity_poly.pdbx_strand_id
1 'polypeptide(L)'
;MLKKGSIVLSIWCVINFMLALIILCYVIVLKKDSPILQVASFSEAEIASLSAKTIASLNAFTILYNSCSLVVSMLTWPLIRKNLIAGQKSAFWTLVFVIGFIEVMAFFASAYIGHGRWQVNVLQSVLYIVGIGLSGYSLFNRKLA
;
A
#
# COMPACT_ATOMS: atom_id res chain seq x y z
N MET A 1 -3.54 -23.46 -6.93
CA MET A 1 -2.59 -22.39 -6.52
C MET A 1 -3.30 -21.08 -6.20
N LEU A 2 -4.53 -20.88 -6.66
CA LEU A 2 -5.35 -19.69 -6.37
C LEU A 2 -5.51 -19.39 -4.87
N LYS A 3 -5.71 -20.43 -4.03
CA LYS A 3 -5.71 -20.27 -2.56
C LYS A 3 -4.38 -19.70 -2.04
N LYS A 4 -3.24 -20.18 -2.54
CA LYS A 4 -1.91 -19.69 -2.15
C LYS A 4 -1.70 -18.23 -2.58
N GLY A 5 -2.00 -17.91 -3.84
CA GLY A 5 -1.92 -16.53 -4.35
C GLY A 5 -2.84 -15.57 -3.58
N SER A 6 -4.07 -16.00 -3.26
CA SER A 6 -5.00 -15.21 -2.45
C SER A 6 -4.49 -14.97 -1.03
N ILE A 7 -3.79 -15.93 -0.41
CA ILE A 7 -3.19 -15.75 0.92
C ILE A 7 -2.09 -14.70 0.87
N VAL A 8 -1.20 -14.74 -0.13
CA VAL A 8 -0.12 -13.76 -0.26
C VAL A 8 -0.68 -12.35 -0.50
N LEU A 9 -1.67 -12.20 -1.39
CA LEU A 9 -2.34 -10.91 -1.62
C LEU A 9 -3.10 -10.42 -0.38
N SER A 10 -3.67 -11.33 0.40
CA SER A 10 -4.25 -11.01 1.69
C SER A 10 -3.19 -10.46 2.66
N ILE A 11 -2.01 -11.07 2.75
CA ILE A 11 -0.93 -10.56 3.60
C ILE A 11 -0.53 -9.13 3.18
N TRP A 12 -0.34 -8.88 1.87
CA TRP A 12 -0.10 -7.54 1.33
C TRP A 12 -1.16 -6.54 1.80
N CYS A 13 -2.44 -6.93 1.71
CA CYS A 13 -3.57 -6.11 2.09
C CYS A 13 -3.60 -5.79 3.60
N VAL A 14 -3.29 -6.76 4.46
CA VAL A 14 -3.25 -6.55 5.92
C VAL A 14 -2.11 -5.62 6.30
N ILE A 15 -0.94 -5.78 5.69
CA ILE A 15 0.20 -4.91 5.99
C ILE A 15 -0.13 -3.46 5.60
N ASN A 16 -0.68 -3.22 4.41
CA ASN A 16 -1.07 -1.87 4.00
C ASN A 16 -2.16 -1.27 4.88
N PHE A 17 -3.15 -2.08 5.28
CA PHE A 17 -4.19 -1.65 6.22
C PHE A 17 -3.57 -1.20 7.56
N MET A 18 -2.71 -2.05 8.15
CA MET A 18 -2.10 -1.76 9.45
C MET A 18 -1.17 -0.56 9.39
N LEU A 19 -0.33 -0.44 8.35
CA LEU A 19 0.53 0.73 8.17
C LEU A 19 -0.27 2.01 8.05
N ALA A 20 -1.31 2.02 7.20
CA ALA A 20 -2.17 3.19 7.03
C ALA A 20 -2.89 3.55 8.33
N LEU A 21 -3.44 2.56 9.05
CA LEU A 21 -4.12 2.78 10.33
C LEU A 21 -3.17 3.36 11.38
N ILE A 22 -1.96 2.80 11.51
CA ILE A 22 -0.95 3.27 12.47
C ILE A 22 -0.55 4.72 12.16
N ILE A 23 -0.31 5.05 10.89
CA ILE A 23 0.04 6.42 10.48
C ILE A 23 -1.11 7.39 10.76
N LEU A 24 -2.36 6.99 10.48
CA LEU A 24 -3.53 7.80 10.81
C LEU A 24 -3.64 8.05 12.31
N CYS A 25 -3.49 7.02 13.14
CA CYS A 25 -3.48 7.16 14.60
C CYS A 25 -2.33 8.07 15.06
N TYR A 26 -1.14 7.94 14.49
CA TYR A 26 0.01 8.76 14.81
C TYR A 26 -0.27 10.26 14.59
N VAL A 27 -0.87 10.63 13.47
CA VAL A 27 -1.17 12.04 13.15
C VAL A 27 -2.44 12.54 13.87
N ILE A 28 -3.52 11.77 13.86
CA ILE A 28 -4.83 12.23 14.33
C ILE A 28 -4.98 12.08 15.85
N VAL A 29 -4.57 10.95 16.41
CA VAL A 29 -4.77 10.63 17.83
C VAL A 29 -3.58 11.13 18.65
N LEU A 30 -2.36 10.81 18.23
CA LEU A 30 -1.15 11.21 18.95
C LEU A 30 -0.71 12.65 18.64
N LYS A 31 -1.38 13.33 17.70
CA LYS A 31 -1.12 14.72 17.29
C LYS A 31 0.35 14.95 16.90
N LYS A 32 1.00 13.95 16.33
CA LYS A 32 2.38 14.06 15.82
C LYS A 32 2.37 14.51 14.36
N ASP A 33 3.43 15.18 13.95
CA ASP A 33 3.61 15.60 12.57
C ASP A 33 3.85 14.42 11.64
N SER A 34 3.64 14.65 10.35
CA SER A 34 3.70 13.60 9.34
C SER A 34 5.00 12.80 9.42
N PRO A 35 4.92 11.45 9.46
CA PRO A 35 6.10 10.60 9.36
C PRO A 35 6.92 10.82 8.09
N ILE A 36 6.36 11.48 7.07
CA ILE A 36 7.09 11.79 5.83
C ILE A 36 8.33 12.65 6.11
N LEU A 37 8.29 13.49 7.15
CA LEU A 37 9.43 14.32 7.55
C LEU A 37 10.61 13.44 8.01
N GLN A 38 10.32 12.40 8.80
CA GLN A 38 11.32 11.45 9.29
C GLN A 38 11.84 10.57 8.14
N VAL A 39 10.93 10.11 7.28
CA VAL A 39 11.27 9.30 6.11
C VAL A 39 12.15 10.06 5.13
N ALA A 40 11.88 11.36 4.94
CA ALA A 40 12.69 12.26 4.11
C ALA A 40 13.97 12.75 4.83
N SER A 41 14.27 12.22 6.02
CA SER A 41 15.47 12.54 6.81
C SER A 41 15.61 14.02 7.19
N PHE A 42 14.48 14.72 7.41
CA PHE A 42 14.52 16.06 8.00
C PHE A 42 15.02 15.97 9.45
N SER A 43 16.01 16.80 9.77
CA SER A 43 16.47 17.03 11.14
C SER A 43 15.46 17.86 11.95
N GLU A 44 15.57 17.83 13.27
CA GLU A 44 14.70 18.63 14.15
C GLU A 44 14.82 20.13 13.86
N ALA A 45 16.02 20.62 13.55
CA ALA A 45 16.26 22.02 13.20
C ALA A 45 15.57 22.41 11.88
N GLU A 46 15.61 21.53 10.87
CA GLU A 46 14.91 21.75 9.60
C GLU A 46 13.40 21.75 9.81
N ILE A 47 12.86 20.82 10.60
CA ILE A 47 11.43 20.79 10.92
C ILE A 47 11.00 22.06 11.66
N ALA A 48 11.80 22.52 12.64
CA ALA A 48 11.52 23.74 13.40
C ALA A 48 11.56 25.01 12.52
N SER A 49 12.30 24.98 11.41
CA SER A 49 12.35 26.08 10.44
C SER A 49 11.15 26.12 9.48
N LEU A 50 10.36 25.04 9.38
CA LEU A 50 9.19 24.98 8.52
C LEU A 50 8.05 25.82 9.08
N SER A 51 7.31 26.49 8.20
CA SER A 51 6.12 27.22 8.61
C SER A 51 5.03 26.27 9.11
N ALA A 52 4.21 26.74 10.05
CA ALA A 52 3.06 25.98 10.55
C ALA A 52 2.09 25.56 9.42
N LYS A 53 1.95 26.40 8.38
CA LYS A 53 1.12 26.09 7.20
C LYS A 53 1.71 24.93 6.38
N THR A 54 3.03 24.85 6.27
CA THR A 54 3.72 23.74 5.58
C THR A 54 3.49 22.44 6.33
N ILE A 55 3.72 22.42 7.64
CA ILE A 55 3.50 21.24 8.50
C ILE A 55 2.03 20.79 8.44
N ALA A 56 1.09 21.71 8.57
CA ALA A 56 -0.34 21.41 8.47
C ALA A 56 -0.71 20.79 7.11
N SER A 57 -0.12 21.28 6.02
CA SER A 57 -0.35 20.73 4.68
C SER A 57 0.20 19.31 4.53
N LEU A 58 1.40 19.04 5.06
CA LEU A 58 1.98 17.69 5.07
C LEU A 58 1.15 16.72 5.90
N ASN A 59 0.65 17.17 7.06
CA ASN A 59 -0.25 16.39 7.92
C ASN A 59 -1.56 16.07 7.18
N ALA A 60 -2.15 17.06 6.49
CA ALA A 60 -3.36 16.87 5.70
C ALA A 60 -3.16 15.86 4.55
N PHE A 61 -2.08 15.97 3.78
CA PHE A 61 -1.77 14.99 2.72
C PHE A 61 -1.52 13.60 3.26
N THR A 62 -0.86 13.50 4.42
CA THR A 62 -0.62 12.23 5.09
C THR A 62 -1.93 11.56 5.50
N ILE A 63 -2.86 12.33 6.07
CA ILE A 63 -4.18 11.84 6.41
C ILE A 63 -4.90 11.38 5.13
N LEU A 64 -4.99 12.23 4.12
CA LEU A 64 -5.70 11.91 2.88
C LEU A 64 -5.17 10.62 2.21
N TYR A 65 -3.85 10.53 2.02
CA TYR A 65 -3.23 9.37 1.39
C TYR A 65 -3.46 8.09 2.19
N ASN A 66 -3.27 8.12 3.51
CA ASN A 66 -3.42 6.92 4.33
C ASN A 66 -4.89 6.53 4.51
N SER A 67 -5.83 7.48 4.52
CA SER A 67 -7.27 7.18 4.47
C SER A 67 -7.64 6.45 3.18
N CYS A 68 -7.14 6.89 2.03
CA CYS A 68 -7.32 6.18 0.76
C CYS A 68 -6.71 4.77 0.80
N SER A 69 -5.46 4.64 1.26
CA SER A 69 -4.78 3.35 1.38
C SER A 69 -5.52 2.37 2.30
N LEU A 70 -6.06 2.86 3.42
CA LEU A 70 -6.84 2.07 4.35
C LEU A 70 -8.12 1.53 3.71
N VAL A 71 -8.89 2.40 3.04
CA VAL A 71 -10.13 2.00 2.37
C VAL A 71 -9.85 1.06 1.20
N VAL A 72 -8.82 1.32 0.39
CA VAL A 72 -8.41 0.42 -0.69
C VAL A 72 -8.08 -0.96 -0.13
N SER A 73 -7.37 -1.04 0.99
CA SER A 73 -7.09 -2.31 1.66
C SER A 73 -8.38 -2.99 2.12
N MET A 74 -9.29 -2.27 2.79
CA MET A 74 -10.58 -2.82 3.22
C MET A 74 -11.42 -3.38 2.06
N LEU A 75 -11.43 -2.70 0.90
CA LEU A 75 -12.20 -3.13 -0.28
C LEU A 75 -11.51 -4.23 -1.08
N THR A 76 -10.17 -4.24 -1.09
CA THR A 76 -9.36 -5.28 -1.73
C THR A 76 -9.55 -6.63 -1.05
N TRP A 77 -9.75 -6.65 0.26
CA TRP A 77 -9.95 -7.89 1.02
C TRP A 77 -11.15 -8.75 0.55
N PRO A 78 -12.39 -8.25 0.48
CA PRO A 78 -13.52 -9.02 -0.06
C PRO A 78 -13.37 -9.30 -1.55
N LEU A 79 -12.72 -8.42 -2.33
CA LEU A 79 -12.41 -8.69 -3.73
C LEU A 79 -11.54 -9.94 -3.90
N ILE A 80 -10.51 -10.09 -3.07
CA ILE A 80 -9.68 -11.30 -3.03
C ILE A 80 -10.50 -12.50 -2.54
N ARG A 81 -11.14 -12.39 -1.37
CA ARG A 81 -11.73 -13.53 -0.66
C ARG A 81 -12.99 -14.08 -1.32
N LYS A 82 -13.76 -13.23 -2.01
CA LYS A 82 -15.00 -13.64 -2.69
C LYS A 82 -14.78 -13.83 -4.18
N ASN A 83 -14.30 -12.81 -4.87
CA ASN A 83 -14.31 -12.80 -6.33
C ASN A 83 -13.09 -13.52 -6.93
N LEU A 84 -11.87 -13.21 -6.46
CA LEU A 84 -10.66 -13.85 -6.97
C LEU A 84 -10.67 -15.36 -6.67
N ILE A 85 -10.99 -15.77 -5.44
CA ILE A 85 -11.07 -17.19 -5.07
C ILE A 85 -12.15 -17.94 -5.86
N ALA A 86 -13.26 -17.28 -6.20
CA ALA A 86 -14.30 -17.85 -7.07
C ALA A 86 -13.86 -17.99 -8.55
N GLY A 87 -12.65 -17.56 -8.89
CA GLY A 87 -12.10 -17.71 -10.24
C GLY A 87 -12.43 -16.55 -11.17
N GLN A 88 -12.94 -15.43 -10.66
CA GLN A 88 -13.34 -14.31 -11.50
C GLN A 88 -12.12 -13.58 -12.08
N LYS A 89 -11.98 -13.63 -13.41
CA LYS A 89 -10.87 -12.99 -14.13
C LYS A 89 -10.89 -11.47 -14.04
N SER A 90 -12.07 -10.85 -13.94
CA SER A 90 -12.21 -9.41 -13.72
C SER A 90 -11.54 -8.99 -12.40
N ALA A 91 -11.79 -9.71 -11.31
CA ALA A 91 -11.16 -9.45 -10.02
C ALA A 91 -9.64 -9.56 -10.08
N PHE A 92 -9.11 -10.54 -10.83
CA PHE A 92 -7.67 -10.64 -11.08
C PHE A 92 -7.13 -9.37 -11.77
N TRP A 93 -7.74 -8.94 -12.87
CA TRP A 93 -7.28 -7.76 -13.60
C TRP A 93 -7.45 -6.46 -12.81
N THR A 94 -8.51 -6.34 -12.02
CA THR A 94 -8.68 -5.22 -11.09
C THR A 94 -7.54 -5.17 -10.07
N LEU A 95 -7.16 -6.32 -9.49
CA LEU A 95 -6.04 -6.38 -8.54
C LEU A 95 -4.70 -6.06 -9.21
N VAL A 96 -4.46 -6.56 -10.43
CA VAL A 96 -3.26 -6.22 -11.22
C VAL A 96 -3.17 -4.71 -11.45
N PHE A 97 -4.25 -4.10 -11.91
CA PHE A 97 -4.24 -2.67 -12.22
C PHE A 97 -4.13 -1.81 -10.97
N VAL A 98 -5.00 -2.02 -9.97
CA VAL A 98 -5.08 -1.16 -8.79
C VAL A 98 -3.84 -1.30 -7.92
N ILE A 99 -3.43 -2.53 -7.57
CA ILE A 99 -2.24 -2.72 -6.72
C ILE A 99 -0.98 -2.37 -7.50
N GLY A 100 -0.87 -2.79 -8.77
CA GLY A 100 0.27 -2.45 -9.61
C GLY A 100 0.47 -0.94 -9.77
N PHE A 101 -0.62 -0.18 -9.97
CA PHE A 101 -0.56 1.28 -10.01
C PHE A 101 -0.08 1.88 -8.69
N ILE A 102 -0.61 1.42 -7.55
CA ILE A 102 -0.21 1.89 -6.22
C ILE A 102 1.28 1.63 -5.96
N GLU A 103 1.76 0.43 -6.27
CA GLU A 103 3.18 0.06 -6.11
C GLU A 103 4.07 0.99 -6.94
N VAL A 104 3.75 1.21 -8.22
CA VAL A 104 4.51 2.12 -9.09
C VAL A 104 4.54 3.55 -8.53
N MET A 105 3.39 4.07 -8.10
CA MET A 105 3.31 5.40 -7.50
C MET A 105 4.06 5.50 -6.16
N ALA A 106 4.12 4.42 -5.38
CA ALA A 106 4.90 4.37 -4.15
C ALA A 106 6.41 4.49 -4.42
N PHE A 107 6.91 3.89 -5.50
CA PHE A 107 8.30 4.09 -5.93
C PHE A 107 8.57 5.52 -6.41
N PHE A 108 7.68 6.09 -7.23
CA PHE A 108 7.80 7.49 -7.64
C PHE A 108 7.83 8.43 -6.43
N ALA A 109 6.87 8.28 -5.52
CA ALA A 109 6.82 9.09 -4.29
C ALA A 109 8.08 8.94 -3.45
N SER A 110 8.61 7.71 -3.33
CA SER A 110 9.83 7.47 -2.57
C SER A 110 11.08 8.09 -3.21
N ALA A 111 11.13 8.20 -4.55
CA ALA A 111 12.26 8.80 -5.25
C ALA A 111 12.41 10.30 -4.92
N TYR A 112 11.30 11.03 -4.77
CA TYR A 112 11.31 12.46 -4.43
C TYR A 112 11.83 12.77 -3.02
N ILE A 113 11.95 11.76 -2.15
CA ILE A 113 12.34 11.90 -0.74
C ILE A 113 13.58 11.08 -0.38
N GLY A 114 14.47 10.86 -1.35
CA GLY A 114 15.77 10.18 -1.11
C GLY A 114 15.65 8.68 -0.86
N HIS A 115 14.61 8.03 -1.40
CA HIS A 115 14.37 6.60 -1.26
C HIS A 115 14.07 6.10 0.17
N GLY A 116 13.73 6.96 1.13
CA GLY A 116 13.54 6.57 2.54
C GLY A 116 12.53 5.44 2.83
N ARG A 117 11.71 5.01 1.85
CA ARG A 117 10.73 3.91 1.98
C ARG A 117 11.04 2.69 1.12
N TRP A 118 12.20 2.63 0.49
CA TRP A 118 12.48 1.64 -0.55
C TRP A 118 12.34 0.19 -0.03
N GLN A 119 12.73 -0.10 1.22
CA GLN A 119 12.61 -1.45 1.79
C GLN A 119 11.16 -1.90 1.86
N VAL A 120 10.26 -1.01 2.32
CA VAL A 120 8.83 -1.30 2.44
C VAL A 120 8.23 -1.49 1.05
N ASN A 121 8.57 -0.62 0.10
CA ASN A 121 8.08 -0.70 -1.28
C ASN A 121 8.53 -2.01 -1.95
N VAL A 122 9.80 -2.41 -1.78
CA VAL A 122 10.31 -3.68 -2.33
C VAL A 122 9.58 -4.87 -1.72
N LEU A 123 9.42 -4.90 -0.39
CA LEU A 123 8.71 -5.98 0.29
C LEU A 123 7.26 -6.11 -0.19
N GLN A 124 6.54 -4.98 -0.29
CA GLN A 124 5.16 -4.95 -0.77
C GLN A 124 5.07 -5.41 -2.23
N SER A 125 5.96 -4.92 -3.10
CA SER A 125 6.03 -5.34 -4.49
C SER A 125 6.31 -6.83 -4.66
N VAL A 126 7.20 -7.42 -3.85
CA VAL A 126 7.45 -8.87 -3.87
C VAL A 126 6.19 -9.65 -3.50
N LEU A 127 5.50 -9.26 -2.42
CA LEU A 127 4.24 -9.89 -2.02
C LEU A 127 3.19 -9.77 -3.12
N TYR A 128 3.06 -8.59 -3.73
CA TYR A 128 2.14 -8.34 -4.83
C TYR A 128 2.45 -9.23 -6.04
N ILE A 129 3.68 -9.22 -6.55
CA ILE A 129 4.10 -9.99 -7.74
C ILE A 129 3.91 -11.48 -7.51
N VAL A 130 4.34 -12.01 -6.34
CA VAL A 130 4.15 -13.42 -6.00
C VAL A 130 2.66 -13.76 -5.90
N GLY A 131 1.86 -12.91 -5.25
CA GLY A 131 0.43 -13.10 -5.09
C GLY A 131 -0.34 -13.13 -6.41
N ILE A 132 -0.06 -12.15 -7.30
CA ILE A 132 -0.62 -12.09 -8.65
C ILE A 132 -0.12 -13.26 -9.49
N GLY A 133 1.19 -13.56 -9.48
CA GLY A 133 1.77 -14.63 -10.28
C GLY A 133 1.15 -16.00 -9.95
N LEU A 134 1.06 -16.34 -8.66
CA LEU A 134 0.41 -17.58 -8.21
C LEU A 134 -1.08 -17.63 -8.54
N SER A 135 -1.78 -16.50 -8.47
CA SER A 135 -3.21 -16.41 -8.80
C SER A 135 -3.44 -16.55 -10.30
N GLY A 136 -2.67 -15.83 -11.11
CA GLY A 136 -2.72 -15.84 -12.57
C GLY A 136 -2.38 -17.22 -13.13
N TYR A 137 -1.29 -17.83 -12.68
CA TYR A 137 -0.95 -19.21 -13.06
C TYR A 137 -2.12 -20.16 -12.81
N SER A 138 -2.76 -20.08 -11.63
CA SER A 138 -3.89 -20.93 -11.29
C SER A 138 -5.17 -20.65 -12.08
N LEU A 139 -5.40 -19.40 -12.50
CA LEU A 139 -6.60 -18.97 -13.21
C LEU A 139 -6.54 -19.29 -14.69
N PHE A 140 -5.37 -19.13 -15.31
CA PHE A 140 -5.21 -19.21 -16.76
C PHE A 140 -4.65 -20.55 -17.24
N ASN A 141 -3.96 -21.32 -16.39
CA ASN A 141 -3.48 -22.66 -16.74
C ASN A 141 -4.42 -23.80 -16.32
N ARG A 142 -5.65 -23.47 -15.89
CA ARG A 142 -6.67 -24.44 -15.46
C ARG A 142 -7.26 -25.30 -16.59
N LYS A 143 -6.84 -25.09 -17.85
CA LYS A 143 -7.23 -25.88 -19.04
C LYS A 143 -6.35 -27.14 -19.27
N LEU A 144 -5.34 -27.39 -18.44
CA LEU A 144 -4.43 -28.53 -18.58
C LEU A 144 -4.65 -29.65 -17.54
N ALA A 145 -5.81 -29.69 -16.88
CA ALA A 145 -6.18 -30.73 -15.93
C ALA A 145 -7.60 -31.25 -16.21
#